data_AF-A0A9X8ITZ6-F1
#
_entry.id   AF-A0A9X8ITZ6-F1
#
_cell.length_a   1.000
_cell.length_b   1.000
_cell.length_c   1.000
_cell.angle_alpha   90.00
_cell.angle_beta   90.00
_cell.angle_gamma   90.00
#
_symmetry.space_group_name_H-M   'P 1'
#
loop_
_entity.id
_entity.type
_entity.pdbx_description
1 polymer ?
#
loop_
_entity_poly.entity_id
_entity_poly.type
_entity_poly.pdbx_seq_one_letter_code
_entity_poly.pdbx_strand_id
1 'polypeptide(L)'
;MSFQWNKHNRDTSKPIPVRGYNLTKLLKRVRELEKDGYEHVKPYQKIYKQRKSFDYDMSRNFGNGGYKFNGYTDTVEYLFVMKKVN
;
A
#
# COMPACT_ATOMS: atom_id res chain seq x y z
N MET A 1 -9.97 6.02 3.50
CA MET A 1 -9.55 5.46 4.80
C MET A 1 -8.08 5.78 5.04
N SER A 2 -7.78 6.76 5.89
CA SER A 2 -6.42 6.92 6.41
C SER A 2 -6.19 5.79 7.41
N PHE A 3 -5.14 5.01 7.23
CA PHE A 3 -4.70 4.04 8.23
C PHE A 3 -4.20 4.85 9.43
N GLN A 4 -5.05 5.09 10.44
CA GLN A 4 -4.63 5.69 11.70
C GLN A 4 -3.81 4.65 12.46
N TRP A 5 -2.50 4.84 12.43
CA TRP A 5 -1.55 3.97 13.09
C TRP A 5 -1.44 4.33 14.57
N ASN A 6 -2.11 3.58 15.44
CA ASN A 6 -1.96 3.74 16.89
C ASN A 6 -0.52 3.36 17.32
N LYS A 7 0.21 4.35 17.87
CA LYS A 7 1.58 4.21 18.36
C LYS A 7 1.62 3.58 19.77
N HIS A 8 0.53 3.64 20.54
CA HIS A 8 0.54 3.41 21.98
C HIS A 8 0.36 1.95 22.46
N ASN A 9 -0.12 1.02 21.62
CA ASN A 9 -0.33 -0.39 21.99
C ASN A 9 0.38 -1.33 21.02
N ARG A 10 1.70 -1.14 20.79
CA ARG A 10 2.47 -2.03 19.93
C ARG A 10 3.23 -3.04 20.76
N ASP A 11 2.99 -4.31 20.49
CA ASP A 11 3.86 -5.40 20.91
C ASP A 11 5.20 -5.24 20.19
N THR A 12 6.19 -4.68 20.88
CA THR A 12 7.52 -4.35 20.34
C THR A 12 8.32 -5.60 19.95
N SER A 13 7.91 -6.77 20.43
CA SER A 13 8.55 -8.04 20.10
C SER A 13 8.31 -8.49 18.65
N LYS A 14 7.22 -8.02 18.03
CA LYS A 14 6.77 -8.49 16.70
C LYS A 14 7.22 -7.56 15.57
N PRO A 15 7.68 -8.12 14.44
CA PRO A 15 7.91 -7.35 13.22
C PRO A 15 6.63 -6.69 12.72
N ILE A 16 6.76 -5.45 12.27
CA ILE A 16 5.69 -4.60 11.80
C ILE A 16 5.81 -4.43 10.27
N PRO A 17 4.75 -4.74 9.51
CA PRO A 17 4.70 -4.42 8.09
C PRO A 17 4.30 -2.95 7.88
N VAL A 18 5.16 -2.17 7.24
CA VAL A 18 4.86 -0.84 6.72
C VAL A 18 4.53 -0.98 5.24
N ARG A 19 3.25 -0.84 4.88
CA ARG A 19 2.74 -1.03 3.51
C ARG A 19 2.06 0.22 2.96
N GLY A 20 2.10 0.40 1.65
CA GLY A 20 1.24 1.35 0.94
C GLY A 20 1.69 1.67 -0.48
N TYR A 21 0.87 2.45 -1.19
CA TYR A 21 1.05 2.69 -2.63
C TYR A 21 1.91 3.93 -2.96
N ASN A 22 2.12 4.83 -1.99
CA ASN A 22 2.94 6.03 -2.19
C ASN A 22 4.31 5.87 -1.52
N LEU A 23 5.34 5.64 -2.35
CA LEU A 23 6.71 5.38 -1.89
C LEU A 23 7.27 6.52 -1.03
N THR A 24 7.08 7.77 -1.44
CA THR A 24 7.62 8.94 -0.73
C THR A 24 7.06 9.05 0.69
N LYS A 25 5.75 8.83 0.85
CA LYS A 25 5.10 8.84 2.18
C LYS A 25 5.59 7.66 3.03
N LEU A 26 5.82 6.50 2.42
CA LEU A 26 6.37 5.35 3.13
C LEU A 26 7.80 5.58 3.59
N LEU A 27 8.67 6.11 2.74
CA LEU A 27 10.08 6.35 3.09
C LEU A 27 10.22 7.35 4.25
N LYS A 28 9.40 8.41 4.28
CA LYS A 28 9.35 9.34 5.43
C LYS A 28 9.02 8.60 6.72
N ARG A 29 8.02 7.74 6.67
CA ARG A 29 7.57 6.93 7.82
C ARG A 29 8.60 5.89 8.25
N VAL A 30 9.27 5.24 7.29
CA VAL A 30 10.37 4.29 7.58
C VAL A 30 11.49 5.01 8.31
N ARG A 31 11.88 6.20 7.85
CA ARG A 31 12.90 7.02 8.55
C ARG A 31 12.49 7.44 9.96
N GLU A 32 11.20 7.74 10.18
CA GLU A 32 10.70 8.00 11.55
C GLU A 32 10.83 6.76 12.44
N LEU A 33 10.56 5.57 11.90
CA LEU A 33 10.70 4.31 12.62
C LEU A 33 12.18 3.95 12.88
N GLU A 34 13.07 4.22 11.93
CA GLU A 34 14.52 4.07 12.13
C GLU A 34 15.01 4.94 13.29
N LYS A 35 14.57 6.20 13.36
CA LYS A 35 14.85 7.10 14.51
C LYS A 35 14.28 6.58 15.82
N ASP A 36 13.13 5.91 15.78
CA ASP A 36 12.50 5.27 16.94
C ASP A 36 13.17 3.92 17.33
N GLY A 37 14.26 3.51 16.65
CA GLY A 37 15.02 2.29 16.96
C GLY A 37 14.52 1.01 16.29
N TYR A 38 13.79 1.14 15.18
CA TYR A 38 13.38 0.00 14.37
C TYR A 38 14.37 -0.29 13.26
N GLU A 39 14.71 -1.57 13.07
CA GLU A 39 15.56 -2.04 11.98
C GLU A 39 14.77 -2.84 10.94
N HIS A 40 15.28 -2.87 9.72
CA HIS A 40 14.72 -3.66 8.63
C HIS A 40 14.99 -5.15 8.85
N VAL A 41 13.93 -5.94 8.96
CA VAL A 41 14.02 -7.40 9.07
C VAL A 41 14.20 -8.03 7.69
N LYS A 42 13.65 -7.41 6.65
CA LYS A 42 13.69 -7.90 5.27
C LYS A 42 13.99 -6.77 4.29
N PRO A 43 14.60 -7.09 3.14
CA PRO A 43 14.73 -6.15 2.04
C PRO A 43 13.37 -5.61 1.61
N TYR A 44 13.38 -4.40 1.07
CA TYR A 44 12.19 -3.76 0.50
C TYR A 44 11.57 -4.59 -0.63
N GLN A 45 10.24 -4.72 -0.60
CA GLN A 45 9.48 -5.49 -1.58
C GLN A 45 8.50 -4.60 -2.36
N LYS A 46 8.49 -4.79 -3.68
CA LYS A 46 7.45 -4.28 -4.58
C LYS A 46 6.44 -5.39 -4.84
N ILE A 47 5.21 -5.19 -4.42
CA ILE A 47 4.11 -6.13 -4.61
C ILE A 47 3.24 -5.56 -5.72
N TYR A 48 3.25 -6.23 -6.88
CA TYR A 48 2.36 -5.88 -7.98
C TYR A 48 0.98 -6.46 -7.71
N LYS A 49 0.01 -5.57 -7.47
CA LYS A 49 -1.39 -5.93 -7.38
C LYS A 49 -2.05 -5.64 -8.71
N GLN A 50 -2.27 -6.70 -9.47
CA GLN A 50 -3.23 -6.70 -10.55
C GLN A 50 -4.62 -6.86 -9.94
N ARG A 51 -5.49 -5.85 -10.00
CA ARG A 51 -6.95 -6.08 -9.95
C ARG A 51 -7.81 -4.84 -10.19
N LYS A 52 -8.59 -4.87 -11.25
CA LYS A 52 -10.03 -5.20 -11.29
C LYS A 52 -10.49 -4.90 -12.71
N SER A 53 -11.11 -5.87 -13.38
CA SER A 53 -11.91 -5.59 -14.57
C SER A 53 -13.09 -4.73 -14.13
N PHE A 54 -13.17 -3.52 -14.64
CA PHE A 54 -14.34 -2.67 -14.49
C PHE A 54 -15.17 -2.82 -15.76
N ASP A 55 -16.32 -3.48 -15.68
CA ASP A 55 -17.32 -3.42 -16.74
C ASP A 55 -18.01 -2.07 -16.64
N TYR A 56 -17.58 -1.12 -17.48
CA TYR A 56 -18.28 0.15 -17.62
C TYR A 56 -19.48 -0.06 -18.55
N ASP A 57 -20.67 -0.21 -17.99
CA ASP A 57 -21.91 -0.32 -18.76
C ASP A 57 -22.42 1.08 -19.14
N MET A 58 -22.03 1.53 -20.33
CA MET A 58 -22.43 2.84 -20.89
C MET A 58 -23.88 2.87 -21.40
N SER A 59 -24.63 1.75 -21.38
CA SER A 59 -26.04 1.72 -21.82
C SER A 59 -26.94 2.68 -21.04
N ARG A 60 -26.57 3.04 -19.80
CA ARG A 60 -27.27 4.05 -18.99
C ARG A 60 -26.85 5.50 -19.27
N ASN A 61 -25.70 5.76 -19.89
CA ASN A 61 -25.11 7.11 -19.98
C ASN A 61 -24.94 7.66 -21.40
N PHE A 62 -24.83 6.83 -22.46
CA PHE A 62 -24.70 7.32 -23.84
C PHE A 62 -25.51 6.42 -24.79
N GLY A 63 -26.60 6.99 -25.32
CA GLY A 63 -27.71 6.27 -25.92
C GLY A 63 -27.49 5.59 -27.28
N ASN A 64 -26.27 5.47 -27.81
CA ASN A 64 -26.01 4.76 -29.07
C ASN A 64 -24.54 4.32 -29.18
N GLY A 65 -24.28 3.01 -29.15
CA GLY A 65 -22.97 2.41 -29.45
C GLY A 65 -21.94 2.49 -28.33
N GLY A 66 -22.16 1.75 -27.23
CA GLY A 66 -21.21 1.70 -26.12
C GLY A 66 -19.99 0.84 -26.42
N TYR A 67 -18.79 1.43 -26.31
CA TYR A 67 -17.52 0.68 -26.28
C TYR A 67 -17.27 0.12 -24.87
N LYS A 68 -16.87 -1.16 -24.80
CA LYS A 68 -16.41 -1.78 -23.54
C LYS A 68 -14.94 -1.41 -23.29
N PHE A 69 -14.68 -0.59 -22.26
CA PHE A 69 -13.31 -0.30 -21.83
C PHE A 69 -12.87 -1.29 -20.76
N ASN A 70 -12.01 -2.24 -21.14
CA ASN A 70 -11.30 -3.08 -20.19
C ASN A 70 -10.04 -2.34 -19.71
N GLY A 71 -10.12 -1.66 -18.57
CA GLY A 71 -8.97 -1.03 -17.94
C GLY A 71 -8.24 -2.00 -17.01
N TYR A 72 -6.92 -2.13 -17.18
CA TYR A 72 -6.04 -2.76 -16.19
C TYR A 72 -5.29 -1.66 -15.45
N THR A 73 -5.54 -1.50 -14.16
CA THR A 73 -4.71 -0.64 -13.31
C THR A 73 -3.72 -1.52 -12.56
N ASP A 74 -2.46 -1.49 -13.00
CA ASP A 74 -1.37 -2.07 -12.22
C ASP A 74 -1.13 -1.15 -11.02
N THR A 75 -1.42 -1.68 -9.83
CA THR A 75 -1.13 -0.97 -8.58
C THR A 75 0.12 -1.57 -7.94
N VAL A 76 1.16 -0.76 -7.78
CA VAL A 76 2.38 -1.16 -7.06
C VAL A 76 2.20 -0.83 -5.60
N GLU A 77 2.17 -1.86 -4.75
CA GLU A 77 2.23 -1.72 -3.30
C GLU A 77 3.67 -1.92 -2.83
N TYR A 78 4.13 -1.01 -1.97
CA TYR A 78 5.46 -1.06 -1.37
C TYR A 78 5.37 -1.64 0.04
N LEU A 79 6.28 -2.55 0.38
CA LEU A 79 6.36 -3.21 1.68
C LEU A 79 7.76 -3.11 2.28
N PHE A 80 7.82 -2.65 3.52
CA PHE A 80 8.96 -2.71 4.43
C PHE A 80 8.56 -3.49 5.68
N VAL A 81 9.42 -4.38 6.16
CA VAL A 81 9.19 -5.12 7.42
C VAL A 81 10.23 -4.67 8.42
N MET A 82 9.78 -4.07 9.53
CA MET A 82 10.67 -3.49 10.53
C MET A 82 10.39 -4.07 11.91
N LYS A 83 11.43 -4.29 12.71
CA LYS A 83 11.33 -4.77 14.10
C LYS A 83 12.09 -3.84 15.01
N LYS A 84 11.57 -3.60 16.21
CA LYS A 84 12.27 -2.81 17.22
C LYS A 84 13.39 -3.66 17.82
N VAL A 85 14.60 -3.13 17.85
CA VAL A 85 15.79 -3.86 18.34
C VAL A 85 16.15 -3.47 19.78
N ASN A 86 15.53 -2.39 20.31
CA ASN A 86 15.66 -1.92 21.69
C ASN A 86 14.31 -1.80 22.41
#